data_AF-A0A847CI63-F1
#
_entry.id   AF-A0A847CI63-F1
#
_cell.length_a   1.000
_cell.length_b   1.000
_cell.length_c   1.000
_cell.angle_alpha   90.00
_cell.angle_beta   90.00
_cell.angle_gamma   90.00
#
_symmetry.space_group_name_H-M   'P 1'
#
loop_
_entity.id
_entity.type
_entity.pdbx_description
1 polymer ?
#
loop_
_entity_poly.entity_id
_entity_poly.type
_entity_poly.pdbx_seq_one_letter_code
_entity_poly.pdbx_strand_id
1 'polypeptide(L)'
;MFDMPCEPLPNYLSVTLTPSNPILHTSRLYSMFKNYEEGVIYDKNFLFYEEWSNEASEILIQCDTELQNLCNVIPISLDKVISLCEYYDSPSPEAMTRKLRSIKAFKSIRSPMKKVKTGWIPDLSSRYFSTDFPFGLKIIKDLSDIFEVNTPYIDILWNWYSKLDKENAMNSIKITQKSTDLVRLYQL
;
A
#
# COMPACT_ATOMS: atom_id res chain seq x y z
N MET A 1 8.91 -12.16 -22.97
CA MET A 1 9.06 -10.91 -22.17
C MET A 1 8.97 -9.69 -23.07
N PHE A 2 9.61 -9.68 -24.24
CA PHE A 2 9.55 -8.55 -25.19
C PHE A 2 8.27 -8.46 -26.03
N ASP A 3 7.51 -9.57 -26.19
CA ASP A 3 6.24 -9.59 -26.95
C ASP A 3 4.99 -9.38 -26.06
N MET A 4 5.18 -8.89 -24.83
CA MET A 4 4.05 -8.60 -23.96
C MET A 4 3.35 -7.32 -24.47
N PRO A 5 2.04 -7.35 -24.72
CA PRO A 5 1.32 -6.17 -25.18
C PRO A 5 1.42 -5.06 -24.12
N CYS A 6 1.77 -3.86 -24.57
CA CYS A 6 1.83 -2.66 -23.73
C CYS A 6 0.78 -1.67 -24.18
N GLU A 7 0.03 -1.12 -23.24
CA GLU A 7 -0.91 -0.04 -23.49
C GLU A 7 -0.34 1.28 -22.95
N PRO A 8 -0.41 2.38 -23.72
CA PRO A 8 -0.02 3.69 -23.21
C PRO A 8 -0.99 4.16 -22.14
N LEU A 9 -0.46 4.75 -21.08
CA LEU A 9 -1.24 5.40 -20.03
C LEU A 9 -1.42 6.90 -20.34
N PRO A 10 -2.52 7.53 -19.89
CA PRO A 10 -2.81 8.92 -20.21
C PRO A 10 -1.82 9.90 -19.58
N ASN A 11 -1.23 9.57 -18.42
CA ASN A 11 -0.22 10.37 -17.75
C ASN A 11 0.58 9.51 -16.75
N TYR A 12 1.70 10.06 -16.26
CA TYR A 12 2.55 9.37 -15.29
C TYR A 12 1.91 9.24 -13.90
N LEU A 13 0.95 10.10 -13.53
CA LEU A 13 0.29 10.02 -12.23
C LEU A 13 -0.53 8.72 -12.10
N SER A 14 -1.08 8.19 -13.20
CA SER A 14 -1.73 6.87 -13.21
C SER A 14 -0.80 5.75 -12.75
N VAL A 15 0.50 5.83 -13.08
CA VAL A 15 1.50 4.86 -12.61
C VAL A 15 1.75 5.05 -11.11
N THR A 16 1.98 6.29 -10.68
CA THR A 16 2.24 6.66 -9.29
C THR A 16 1.12 6.23 -8.35
N LEU A 17 -0.13 6.36 -8.79
CA LEU A 17 -1.32 6.05 -8.01
C LEU A 17 -1.81 4.60 -8.16
N THR A 18 -1.05 3.74 -8.83
CA THR A 18 -1.43 2.32 -8.95
C THR A 18 -1.53 1.68 -7.55
N PRO A 19 -2.70 1.15 -7.14
CA PRO A 19 -2.99 0.80 -5.74
C PRO A 19 -2.20 -0.41 -5.20
N SER A 20 -1.53 -1.18 -6.06
CA SER A 20 -0.90 -2.47 -5.74
C SER A 20 -0.01 -2.41 -4.50
N ASN A 21 1.28 -2.11 -4.63
CA ASN A 21 2.20 -2.22 -3.49
C ASN A 21 1.91 -1.19 -2.39
N PRO A 22 1.65 0.10 -2.70
CA PRO A 22 1.46 1.14 -1.68
C PRO A 22 0.33 0.87 -0.70
N ILE A 23 -0.75 0.20 -1.13
CA ILE A 23 -1.90 -0.10 -0.27
C ILE A 23 -1.92 -1.58 0.12
N LEU A 24 -1.77 -2.51 -0.83
CA LEU A 24 -1.84 -3.96 -0.53
C LEU A 24 -0.80 -4.36 0.51
N HIS A 25 0.47 -3.99 0.31
CA HIS A 25 1.51 -4.39 1.24
C HIS A 25 1.35 -3.72 2.60
N THR A 26 1.02 -2.43 2.62
CA THR A 26 0.96 -1.65 3.87
C THR A 26 -0.24 -2.06 4.74
N SER A 27 -1.41 -2.31 4.15
CA SER A 27 -2.57 -2.90 4.84
C SER A 27 -2.22 -4.26 5.44
N ARG A 28 -1.49 -5.10 4.70
CA ARG A 28 -1.07 -6.41 5.20
C ARG A 28 -0.12 -6.30 6.39
N LEU A 29 0.91 -5.49 6.26
CA LEU A 29 1.92 -5.31 7.31
C LEU A 29 1.31 -4.76 8.58
N TYR A 30 0.42 -3.77 8.45
CA TYR A 30 -0.32 -3.26 9.59
C TYR A 30 -1.16 -4.36 10.25
N SER A 31 -1.97 -5.12 9.50
CA SER A 31 -2.80 -6.18 10.08
C SER A 31 -1.99 -7.23 10.85
N MET A 32 -0.76 -7.50 10.38
CA MET A 32 0.14 -8.47 11.00
C MET A 32 0.84 -7.93 12.24
N PHE A 33 1.25 -6.66 12.20
CA PHE A 33 2.24 -6.09 13.13
C PHE A 33 1.73 -4.85 13.88
N LYS A 34 0.43 -4.51 13.80
CA LYS A 34 -0.16 -3.36 14.53
C LYS A 34 0.06 -3.40 16.03
N ASN A 35 0.19 -4.60 16.60
CA ASN A 35 0.44 -4.84 18.03
C ASN A 35 1.90 -5.23 18.32
N TYR A 36 2.81 -5.09 17.35
CA TYR A 36 4.22 -5.35 17.57
C TYR A 36 4.83 -4.25 18.44
N GLU A 37 5.55 -4.67 19.47
CA GLU A 37 6.36 -3.80 20.32
C GLU A 37 7.79 -4.37 20.38
N GLU A 38 8.77 -3.53 20.68
CA GLU A 38 10.16 -3.96 20.79
C GLU A 38 10.29 -5.08 21.85
N GLY A 39 10.90 -6.21 21.45
CA GLY A 39 11.04 -7.40 22.28
C GLY A 39 10.00 -8.49 22.01
N VAL A 40 8.94 -8.23 21.25
CA VAL A 40 8.04 -9.30 20.76
C VAL A 40 8.78 -10.18 19.77
N ILE A 41 8.74 -11.50 19.99
CA ILE A 41 9.38 -12.50 19.13
C ILE A 41 8.32 -13.51 18.68
N TYR A 42 8.22 -13.70 17.36
CA TYR A 42 7.32 -14.68 16.75
C TYR A 42 8.02 -16.04 16.58
N ASP A 43 7.27 -17.12 16.72
CA ASP A 43 7.75 -18.50 16.62
C ASP A 43 8.07 -18.93 15.17
N LYS A 44 7.42 -18.30 14.20
CA LYS A 44 7.59 -18.60 12.76
C LYS A 44 7.64 -17.33 11.91
N ASN A 45 8.19 -17.48 10.71
CA ASN A 45 8.00 -16.50 9.65
C ASN A 45 6.67 -16.79 8.93
N PHE A 46 5.75 -15.84 9.00
CA PHE A 46 4.44 -15.93 8.37
C PHE A 46 4.52 -16.04 6.84
N LEU A 47 3.50 -16.66 6.24
CA LEU A 47 3.32 -16.61 4.78
C LEU A 47 2.52 -15.36 4.44
N PHE A 48 3.15 -14.45 3.68
CA PHE A 48 2.64 -13.09 3.51
C PHE A 48 1.21 -13.08 2.96
N TYR A 49 0.98 -13.80 1.86
CA TYR A 49 -0.32 -13.89 1.19
C TYR A 49 -1.16 -15.10 1.63
N GLU A 50 -0.54 -16.23 1.98
CA GLU A 50 -1.31 -17.43 2.32
C GLU A 50 -1.97 -17.36 3.70
N GLU A 51 -1.43 -16.53 4.59
CA GLU A 51 -2.02 -16.25 5.90
C GLU A 51 -2.79 -14.91 5.91
N TRP A 52 -3.19 -14.40 4.73
CA TRP A 52 -3.99 -13.18 4.61
C TRP A 52 -5.30 -13.29 5.40
N SER A 53 -5.64 -12.26 6.16
CA SER A 53 -6.80 -12.20 7.05
C SER A 53 -7.91 -11.31 6.47
N ASN A 54 -9.15 -11.50 6.93
CA ASN A 54 -10.25 -10.61 6.58
C ASN A 54 -10.02 -9.19 7.08
N GLU A 55 -9.35 -9.02 8.22
CA GLU A 55 -8.95 -7.69 8.69
C GLU A 55 -8.02 -6.98 7.69
N ALA A 56 -7.03 -7.69 7.15
CA ALA A 56 -6.14 -7.13 6.13
C ALA A 56 -6.92 -6.70 4.88
N SER A 57 -7.92 -7.50 4.47
CA SER A 57 -8.80 -7.17 3.35
C SER A 57 -9.73 -5.99 3.62
N GLU A 58 -10.27 -5.86 4.84
CA GLU A 58 -11.09 -4.70 5.22
C GLU A 58 -10.28 -3.41 5.09
N ILE A 59 -9.09 -3.37 5.71
CA ILE A 59 -8.22 -2.20 5.65
C ILE A 59 -7.79 -1.90 4.21
N LEU A 60 -7.47 -2.94 3.42
CA LEU A 60 -7.13 -2.81 2.01
C LEU A 60 -8.25 -2.14 1.20
N ILE A 61 -9.49 -2.60 1.37
CA ILE A 61 -10.65 -2.09 0.63
C ILE A 61 -10.94 -0.64 1.03
N GLN A 62 -10.81 -0.29 2.31
CA GLN A 62 -11.04 1.08 2.78
C GLN A 62 -9.98 2.04 2.24
N CYS A 63 -8.70 1.67 2.27
CA CYS A 63 -7.64 2.48 1.65
C CYS A 63 -7.78 2.57 0.12
N ASP A 64 -8.18 1.48 -0.55
CA ASP A 64 -8.49 1.51 -1.99
C ASP A 64 -9.62 2.49 -2.29
N THR A 65 -10.68 2.49 -1.48
CA THR A 65 -11.80 3.45 -1.58
C THR A 65 -11.32 4.90 -1.42
N GLU A 66 -10.46 5.17 -0.44
CA GLU A 66 -9.86 6.49 -0.22
C GLU A 66 -9.03 6.96 -1.43
N LEU A 67 -8.22 6.07 -2.01
CA LEU A 67 -7.46 6.37 -3.22
C LEU A 67 -8.37 6.63 -4.43
N GLN A 68 -9.46 5.87 -4.59
CA GLN A 68 -10.42 6.11 -5.67
C GLN A 68 -11.12 7.47 -5.50
N ASN A 69 -11.44 7.87 -4.26
CA ASN A 69 -11.95 9.21 -3.97
C ASN A 69 -10.95 10.31 -4.35
N LEU A 70 -9.66 10.10 -4.07
CA LEU A 70 -8.61 10.99 -4.54
C LEU A 70 -8.59 11.08 -6.08
N CYS A 71 -8.63 9.93 -6.77
CA CYS A 71 -8.61 9.91 -8.23
C CYS A 71 -9.79 10.68 -8.84
N ASN A 72 -10.95 10.69 -8.19
CA ASN A 72 -12.16 11.38 -8.64
C ASN A 72 -12.09 12.92 -8.52
N VAL A 73 -11.23 13.46 -7.65
CA VAL A 73 -11.13 14.92 -7.43
C VAL A 73 -10.00 15.57 -8.23
N ILE A 74 -8.98 14.80 -8.61
CA ILE A 74 -7.85 15.33 -9.38
C ILE A 74 -8.33 15.64 -10.81
N PRO A 75 -8.14 16.87 -11.34
CA PRO A 75 -8.68 17.27 -12.64
C PRO A 75 -7.82 16.79 -13.83
N ILE A 76 -7.36 15.54 -13.79
CA ILE A 76 -6.71 14.83 -14.90
C ILE A 76 -7.27 13.40 -14.99
N SER A 77 -7.18 12.79 -16.17
CA SER A 77 -7.71 11.44 -16.38
C SER A 77 -6.91 10.40 -15.58
N LEU A 78 -7.59 9.69 -14.68
CA LEU A 78 -7.05 8.61 -13.86
C LEU A 78 -7.89 7.32 -13.99
N ASP A 79 -8.60 7.17 -15.12
CA ASP A 79 -9.43 6.01 -15.47
C ASP A 79 -8.67 4.68 -15.46
N LYS A 80 -7.35 4.74 -15.65
CA LYS A 80 -6.45 3.58 -15.59
C LYS A 80 -6.01 3.20 -14.18
N VAL A 81 -6.36 3.98 -13.15
CA VAL A 81 -6.14 3.62 -11.74
C VAL A 81 -7.30 2.74 -11.27
N ILE A 82 -7.25 1.47 -11.67
CA ILE A 82 -8.32 0.51 -11.39
C ILE A 82 -8.37 0.14 -9.91
N SER A 83 -9.56 0.16 -9.32
CA SER A 83 -9.80 -0.31 -7.95
C SER A 83 -9.32 -1.75 -7.77
N LEU A 84 -8.74 -2.06 -6.61
CA LEU A 84 -8.35 -3.43 -6.29
C LEU A 84 -9.54 -4.39 -6.22
N CYS A 85 -10.71 -3.93 -5.79
CA CYS A 85 -11.94 -4.73 -5.80
C CYS A 85 -12.32 -5.14 -7.22
N GLU A 86 -12.19 -4.23 -8.19
CA GLU A 86 -12.43 -4.50 -9.61
C GLU A 86 -11.35 -5.41 -10.19
N TYR A 87 -10.08 -5.08 -9.99
CA TYR A 87 -8.94 -5.84 -10.51
C TYR A 87 -8.94 -7.30 -10.07
N TYR A 88 -9.31 -7.56 -8.80
CA TYR A 88 -9.35 -8.90 -8.24
C TYR A 88 -10.70 -9.60 -8.39
N ASP A 89 -11.73 -8.92 -8.90
CA ASP A 89 -13.13 -9.38 -8.91
C ASP A 89 -13.57 -9.84 -7.51
N SER A 90 -13.43 -8.94 -6.54
CA SER A 90 -13.53 -9.25 -5.11
C SER A 90 -14.18 -8.09 -4.34
N PRO A 91 -15.52 -8.04 -4.24
CA PRO A 91 -16.25 -6.90 -3.71
C PRO A 91 -16.41 -6.89 -2.18
N SER A 92 -15.91 -7.91 -1.46
CA SER A 92 -16.00 -8.00 0.00
C SER A 92 -14.66 -8.43 0.62
N PRO A 93 -14.43 -8.15 1.91
CA PRO A 93 -13.23 -8.61 2.62
C PRO A 93 -13.01 -10.12 2.52
N GLU A 94 -14.07 -10.94 2.64
CA GLU A 94 -13.98 -12.39 2.53
C GLU A 94 -13.63 -12.84 1.11
N ALA A 95 -14.22 -12.19 0.10
CA ALA A 95 -13.92 -12.47 -1.31
C ALA A 95 -12.45 -12.14 -1.63
N MET A 96 -12.00 -10.96 -1.21
CA MET A 96 -10.62 -10.51 -1.37
C MET A 96 -9.63 -11.45 -0.66
N THR A 97 -9.93 -11.84 0.59
CA THR A 97 -9.11 -12.82 1.33
C THR A 97 -9.01 -14.15 0.60
N ARG A 98 -10.12 -14.70 0.12
CA ARG A 98 -10.12 -15.96 -0.65
C ARG A 98 -9.30 -15.80 -1.93
N LYS A 99 -9.49 -14.70 -2.65
CA LYS A 99 -8.79 -14.41 -3.90
C LYS A 99 -7.29 -14.35 -3.69
N LEU A 100 -6.81 -13.49 -2.78
CA LEU A 100 -5.37 -13.31 -2.52
C LEU A 100 -4.70 -14.61 -2.08
N ARG A 101 -5.36 -15.42 -1.25
CA ARG A 101 -4.85 -16.73 -0.80
C ARG A 101 -4.81 -17.78 -1.92
N SER A 102 -5.63 -17.63 -2.96
CA SER A 102 -5.76 -18.60 -4.07
C SER A 102 -4.73 -18.39 -5.19
N ILE A 103 -4.11 -17.22 -5.28
CA ILE A 103 -3.19 -16.87 -6.37
C ILE A 103 -1.94 -17.77 -6.31
N LYS A 104 -1.73 -18.57 -7.36
CA LYS A 104 -0.62 -19.53 -7.43
C LYS A 104 0.75 -18.87 -7.29
N ALA A 105 0.92 -17.70 -7.91
CA ALA A 105 2.17 -16.93 -7.85
C ALA A 105 2.49 -16.40 -6.45
N PHE A 106 1.50 -16.33 -5.54
CA PHE A 106 1.67 -15.82 -4.18
C PHE A 106 2.00 -16.90 -3.16
N LYS A 107 2.05 -18.17 -3.59
CA LYS A 107 2.35 -19.30 -2.73
C LYS A 107 3.79 -19.27 -2.25
N SER A 108 4.01 -19.69 -1.01
CA SER A 108 5.32 -19.80 -0.34
C SER A 108 6.10 -18.49 -0.14
N ILE A 109 5.51 -17.33 -0.46
CA ILE A 109 6.13 -16.02 -0.18
C ILE A 109 6.11 -15.77 1.33
N ARG A 110 7.29 -15.58 1.91
CA ARG A 110 7.49 -15.28 3.34
C ARG A 110 7.35 -13.79 3.61
N SER A 111 6.90 -13.47 4.82
CA SER A 111 6.77 -12.08 5.27
C SER A 111 8.14 -11.43 5.51
N PRO A 112 8.24 -10.09 5.43
CA PRO A 112 9.47 -9.35 5.68
C PRO A 112 9.85 -9.39 7.17
N MET A 113 10.42 -10.52 7.56
CA MET A 113 10.84 -10.83 8.92
C MET A 113 12.24 -11.41 8.88
N LYS A 114 13.06 -11.05 9.85
CA LYS A 114 14.41 -11.58 10.02
C LYS A 114 14.48 -12.56 11.18
N LYS A 115 15.28 -13.60 10.99
CA LYS A 115 15.49 -14.63 12.01
C LYS A 115 16.42 -14.11 13.09
N VAL A 116 16.02 -14.27 14.35
CA VAL A 116 16.83 -14.02 15.55
C VAL A 116 17.07 -15.34 16.30
N LYS A 117 17.87 -15.32 17.37
CA LYS A 117 18.26 -16.53 18.11
C LYS A 117 17.06 -17.39 18.54
N THR A 118 15.97 -16.75 18.95
CA THR A 118 14.80 -17.40 19.57
C THR A 118 13.53 -17.32 18.74
N GLY A 119 13.60 -16.88 17.47
CA GLY A 119 12.41 -16.75 16.62
C GLY A 119 12.58 -15.75 15.49
N TRP A 120 11.54 -14.96 15.23
CA TRP A 120 11.45 -14.00 14.13
C TRP A 120 10.92 -12.66 14.60
N ILE A 121 11.42 -11.58 14.00
CA ILE A 121 10.94 -10.21 14.23
C ILE A 121 10.72 -9.52 12.87
N PRO A 122 9.88 -8.48 12.79
CA PRO A 122 9.75 -7.66 11.58
C PRO A 122 11.11 -7.12 11.11
N ASP A 123 11.35 -7.19 9.81
CA ASP A 123 12.54 -6.62 9.19
C ASP A 123 12.23 -5.24 8.59
N LEU A 124 12.36 -4.21 9.43
CA LEU A 124 12.10 -2.81 9.03
C LEU A 124 13.06 -2.30 7.95
N SER A 125 14.17 -3.01 7.69
CA SER A 125 15.08 -2.66 6.58
C SER A 125 14.59 -3.14 5.20
N SER A 126 13.63 -4.07 5.18
CA SER A 126 13.08 -4.61 3.93
C SER A 126 12.35 -3.53 3.12
N ARG A 127 12.32 -3.68 1.79
CA ARG A 127 11.64 -2.72 0.88
C ARG A 127 10.15 -2.54 1.18
N TYR A 128 9.52 -3.55 1.79
CA TYR A 128 8.16 -3.47 2.30
C TYR A 128 7.97 -2.31 3.30
N PHE A 129 8.96 -2.06 4.15
CA PHE A 129 8.95 -0.94 5.10
C PHE A 129 9.69 0.28 4.54
N SER A 130 10.90 0.10 4.02
CA SER A 130 11.75 1.20 3.57
C SER A 130 11.33 1.85 2.25
N THR A 131 10.42 1.23 1.47
CA THR A 131 9.95 1.76 0.18
C THR A 131 8.44 1.96 0.13
N ASP A 132 7.63 0.94 0.42
CA ASP A 132 6.19 1.00 0.17
C ASP A 132 5.48 2.05 1.03
N PHE A 133 5.95 2.32 2.27
CA PHE A 133 5.44 3.44 3.07
C PHE A 133 6.00 4.79 2.62
N PRO A 134 7.34 5.03 2.62
CA PRO A 134 7.88 6.38 2.43
C PRO A 134 7.73 6.92 1.02
N PHE A 135 7.62 6.05 0.01
CA PHE A 135 7.55 6.41 -1.41
C PHE A 135 6.32 5.84 -2.13
N GLY A 136 5.43 5.15 -1.40
CA GLY A 136 4.14 4.68 -1.92
C GLY A 136 2.99 5.32 -1.15
N LEU A 137 2.70 4.78 0.03
CA LEU A 137 1.58 5.23 0.87
C LEU A 137 1.64 6.72 1.18
N LYS A 138 2.83 7.24 1.48
CA LYS A 138 3.05 8.65 1.80
C LYS A 138 2.73 9.59 0.63
N ILE A 139 2.96 9.15 -0.61
CA ILE A 139 2.60 9.93 -1.81
C ILE A 139 1.09 10.06 -1.89
N ILE A 140 0.36 8.95 -1.71
CA ILE A 140 -1.12 8.96 -1.73
C ILE A 140 -1.65 9.86 -0.62
N LYS A 141 -1.07 9.76 0.59
CA LYS A 141 -1.42 10.64 1.71
C LYS A 141 -1.21 12.12 1.38
N ASP A 142 -0.02 12.50 0.94
CA ASP A 142 0.30 13.91 0.68
C ASP A 142 -0.56 14.50 -0.44
N LEU A 143 -0.82 13.71 -1.49
CA LEU A 143 -1.73 14.13 -2.56
C LEU A 143 -3.16 14.28 -2.03
N SER A 144 -3.62 13.38 -1.16
CA SER A 144 -4.93 13.50 -0.51
C SER A 144 -5.04 14.77 0.32
N ASP A 145 -4.00 15.11 1.10
CA ASP A 145 -3.95 16.36 1.87
C ASP A 145 -3.98 17.59 0.94
N ILE A 146 -3.28 17.56 -0.19
CA ILE A 146 -3.24 18.67 -1.18
C ILE A 146 -4.57 18.87 -1.89
N PHE A 147 -5.29 17.79 -2.18
CA PHE A 147 -6.60 17.80 -2.83
C PHE A 147 -7.77 17.77 -1.83
N GLU A 148 -7.49 17.95 -0.54
CA GLU A 148 -8.48 18.03 0.55
C GLU A 148 -9.40 16.80 0.64
N VAL A 149 -8.85 15.61 0.40
CA VAL A 149 -9.55 14.32 0.51
C VAL A 149 -9.22 13.66 1.85
N ASN A 150 -10.26 13.31 2.61
CA ASN A 150 -10.09 12.61 3.88
C ASN A 150 -9.67 11.15 3.67
N THR A 151 -8.62 10.72 4.37
CA THR A 151 -8.08 9.36 4.27
C THR A 151 -7.82 8.70 5.63
N PRO A 152 -8.86 8.47 6.46
CA PRO A 152 -8.70 7.94 7.81
C PRO A 152 -7.94 6.60 7.90
N TYR A 153 -8.10 5.69 6.94
CA TYR A 153 -7.41 4.40 6.95
C TYR A 153 -5.95 4.53 6.49
N ILE A 154 -5.66 5.30 5.44
CA ILE A 154 -4.28 5.64 5.08
C ILE A 154 -3.57 6.35 6.24
N ASP A 155 -4.26 7.24 6.96
CA ASP A 155 -3.72 7.90 8.15
C ASP A 155 -3.43 6.90 9.27
N ILE A 156 -4.29 5.91 9.52
CA ILE A 156 -4.02 4.83 10.49
C ILE A 156 -2.74 4.08 10.12
N LEU A 157 -2.59 3.69 8.86
CA LEU A 157 -1.40 2.98 8.36
C LEU A 157 -0.14 3.83 8.53
N TRP A 158 -0.20 5.09 8.09
CA TRP A 158 0.93 6.02 8.16
C TRP A 158 1.34 6.34 9.59
N ASN A 159 0.37 6.57 10.48
CA ASN A 159 0.63 6.89 11.88
C ASN A 159 1.20 5.70 12.66
N TRP A 160 0.75 4.48 12.35
CA TRP A 160 1.35 3.27 12.91
C TRP A 160 2.79 3.11 12.43
N TYR A 161 3.03 3.20 11.13
CA TYR A 161 4.36 3.09 10.55
C TYR A 161 5.32 4.15 11.11
N SER A 162 4.87 5.41 11.23
CA SER A 162 5.69 6.51 11.76
C SER A 162 6.10 6.32 13.22
N LYS A 163 5.32 5.56 14.00
CA LYS A 163 5.70 5.18 15.37
C LYS A 163 6.67 4.01 15.40
N LEU A 164 6.48 3.05 14.49
CA LEU A 164 7.28 1.83 14.38
C LEU A 164 8.69 2.12 13.84
N ASP A 165 8.82 2.96 12.81
CA ASP A 165 10.07 3.29 12.14
C ASP A 165 10.18 4.81 11.91
N LYS A 166 10.55 5.52 12.99
CA LYS A 166 10.63 6.98 13.01
C LYS A 166 11.64 7.52 12.00
N GLU A 167 12.77 6.84 11.81
CA GLU A 167 13.85 7.29 10.94
C GLU A 167 13.41 7.28 9.48
N ASN A 168 12.88 6.16 8.99
CA ASN A 168 12.41 6.08 7.61
C ASN A 168 11.16 6.96 7.37
N ALA A 169 10.31 7.13 8.38
CA ALA A 169 9.18 8.06 8.28
C ALA A 169 9.63 9.53 8.17
N MET A 170 10.66 9.95 8.91
CA MET A 170 11.23 11.30 8.81
C MET A 170 11.90 11.56 7.45
N ASN A 171 12.51 10.53 6.86
CA ASN A 171 13.17 10.61 5.55
C ASN A 171 12.21 10.33 4.37
N SER A 172 10.91 10.27 4.63
CA SER A 172 9.91 10.03 3.59
C SER A 172 9.76 11.19 2.62
N ILE A 173 9.21 10.88 1.44
CA ILE A 173 8.90 11.93 0.47
C ILE A 173 7.90 12.93 1.07
N LYS A 174 8.09 14.21 0.72
CA LYS A 174 7.19 15.28 1.09
C LYS A 174 6.83 16.08 -0.15
N ILE A 175 5.55 16.06 -0.50
CA ILE A 175 5.02 16.86 -1.59
C ILE A 175 4.53 18.18 -1.00
N THR A 176 5.08 19.30 -1.46
CA THR A 176 4.76 20.65 -0.92
C THR A 176 4.23 21.59 -1.99
N GLN A 177 4.06 21.10 -3.22
CA GLN A 177 3.55 21.88 -4.35
C GLN A 177 2.06 22.14 -4.18
N LYS A 178 1.58 23.24 -4.77
CA LYS A 178 0.13 23.49 -4.84
C LYS A 178 -0.52 22.53 -5.82
N SER A 179 -1.79 22.21 -5.60
CA SER A 179 -2.59 21.35 -6.49
C SER A 179 -2.53 21.82 -7.95
N THR A 180 -2.58 23.13 -8.21
CA THR A 180 -2.47 23.71 -9.57
C THR A 180 -1.14 23.40 -10.26
N ASP A 181 -0.03 23.43 -9.50
CA ASP A 181 1.30 23.19 -10.05
C ASP A 181 1.49 21.70 -10.37
N LEU A 182 0.97 20.82 -9.50
CA LEU A 182 0.98 19.38 -9.72
C LEU A 182 0.18 18.98 -10.96
N VAL A 183 -1.04 19.49 -11.11
CA VAL A 183 -1.87 19.20 -12.28
C VAL A 183 -1.15 19.60 -13.57
N ARG A 184 -0.50 20.77 -13.58
CA ARG A 184 0.25 21.25 -14.74
C ARG A 184 1.41 20.34 -15.12
N LEU A 185 2.07 19.69 -14.16
CA LEU A 185 3.18 18.75 -14.44
C LEU A 185 2.72 17.51 -15.21
N TYR A 186 1.45 17.09 -15.04
CA TYR A 186 0.90 15.86 -15.62
C TYR A 186 0.00 16.09 -16.84
N GLN A 187 -0.12 17.34 -17.29
CA GLN A 187 -0.87 17.72 -18.50
C GLN A 187 0.03 18.01 -19.72
N LEU A 188 1.35 17.89 -19.57
CA LEU A 188 2.35 18.00 -20.63
C LEU A 188 2.55 16.65 -21.32
#